data_AF-A0A2H3JL41-F1
#
_entry.id   AF-A0A2H3JL41-F1
#
_cell.length_a   1.000
_cell.length_b   1.000
_cell.length_c   1.000
_cell.angle_alpha   90.00
_cell.angle_beta   90.00
_cell.angle_gamma   90.00
#
_symmetry.space_group_name_H-M   'P 1'
#
loop_
_entity.id
_entity.type
_entity.pdbx_description
1 polymer ?
#
loop_
_entity_poly.entity_id
_entity_poly.type
_entity_poly.pdbx_seq_one_letter_code
_entity_poly.pdbx_strand_id
1 'polypeptide(L)'
;MPGSLLPSLQPPTSVSSEIPVYALSFLFKPPANVQSATVIGWLPAIADRSSDEAGLNDFIGNVRFREVLHEAIQSALRDGLDEIQKNGMTQTQQRWMLIHGKPSFKFWPSHPSDPEDIIASVRVEEGMIMPEAYPPMPSYRFCTSDGVIQLTEGLAQKLREILHKALAAEDSPAN
;
A
#
# COMPACT_ATOMS: atom_id res chain seq x y z
N MET A 1 -8.17 2.65 -5.91
CA MET A 1 -7.56 3.70 -6.76
C MET A 1 -6.53 3.03 -7.65
N PRO A 2 -6.49 3.31 -8.97
CA PRO A 2 -5.41 2.82 -9.82
C PRO A 2 -4.11 3.59 -9.49
N GLY A 3 -2.99 2.88 -9.33
CA GLY A 3 -1.67 3.52 -9.19
C GLY A 3 -1.27 4.23 -10.47
N SER A 4 -0.58 5.36 -10.37
CA SER A 4 -0.01 6.08 -11.52
C SER A 4 1.45 5.67 -11.70
N LEU A 5 1.82 5.36 -12.95
CA LEU A 5 3.21 5.14 -13.36
C LEU A 5 3.89 6.50 -13.54
N LEU A 6 5.00 6.71 -12.84
CA LEU A 6 5.86 7.88 -13.03
C LEU A 6 6.79 7.67 -14.25
N PRO A 7 7.32 8.76 -14.84
CA PRO A 7 8.30 8.67 -15.93
C PRO A 7 9.51 7.81 -15.55
N SER A 8 10.14 7.17 -16.54
CA SER A 8 11.31 6.32 -16.30
C SER A 8 12.46 7.13 -15.69
N LEU A 9 13.01 6.61 -14.60
CA LEU A 9 14.15 7.20 -13.91
C LEU A 9 15.43 6.67 -14.54
N GLN A 10 16.32 7.57 -14.98
CA GLN A 10 17.60 7.17 -15.56
C GLN A 10 18.60 6.76 -14.47
N PRO A 11 19.41 5.71 -14.72
CA PRO A 11 20.47 5.33 -13.79
C PRO A 11 21.51 6.46 -13.63
N PRO A 12 22.23 6.53 -12.49
CA PRO A 12 22.19 5.59 -11.37
C PRO A 12 21.05 5.90 -10.39
N THR A 13 20.23 4.88 -10.10
CA THR A 13 19.24 4.92 -9.02
C THR A 13 19.63 3.96 -7.91
N SER A 14 19.10 4.12 -6.71
CA SER A 14 19.37 3.22 -5.58
C SER A 14 18.84 1.79 -5.77
N VAL A 15 18.09 1.55 -6.84
CA VAL A 15 17.49 0.25 -7.18
C VAL A 15 18.22 -0.40 -8.36
N SER A 16 18.69 0.40 -9.32
CA SER A 16 19.53 -0.08 -10.40
C SER A 16 20.56 0.97 -10.80
N SER A 17 21.82 0.55 -10.81
CA SER A 17 22.96 1.34 -11.27
C SER A 17 23.07 1.40 -12.79
N GLU A 18 22.36 0.54 -13.52
CA GLU A 18 22.59 0.31 -14.96
C GLU A 18 21.32 0.34 -15.81
N ILE A 19 20.14 0.12 -15.23
CA ILE A 19 18.87 -0.05 -15.96
C ILE A 19 17.86 1.01 -15.50
N PRO A 20 17.14 1.67 -16.42
CA PRO A 20 16.07 2.59 -16.04
C PRO A 20 14.94 1.86 -15.30
N VAL A 21 14.33 2.51 -14.31
CA VAL A 21 13.24 1.95 -13.52
C VAL A 21 11.99 2.82 -13.61
N TYR A 22 10.81 2.20 -13.64
CA TYR A 22 9.53 2.89 -13.46
C TYR A 22 9.18 2.90 -11.97
N ALA A 23 8.86 4.07 -11.44
CA ALA A 23 8.34 4.22 -10.08
C ALA A 23 6.82 4.25 -10.09
N LEU A 24 6.19 3.54 -9.17
CA LEU A 24 4.74 3.54 -8.99
C LEU A 24 4.37 4.43 -7.80
N SER A 25 3.41 5.33 -7.95
CA SER A 25 2.90 6.16 -6.85
C SER A 25 1.38 6.27 -6.89
N PHE A 26 0.76 6.48 -5.73
CA PHE A 26 -0.66 6.87 -5.64
C PHE A 26 -0.87 8.37 -5.92
N LEU A 27 0.19 9.18 -5.91
CA LEU A 27 0.13 10.60 -6.19
C LEU A 27 0.38 10.87 -7.68
N PHE A 28 -0.35 11.83 -8.24
CA PHE A 28 -0.12 12.29 -9.61
C PHE A 28 1.15 13.14 -9.75
N LYS A 29 1.54 13.85 -8.67
CA LYS A 29 2.77 14.63 -8.63
C LYS A 29 3.94 13.70 -8.28
N PRO A 30 4.98 13.58 -9.13
CA PRO A 30 6.17 12.82 -8.79
C PRO A 30 6.89 13.47 -7.59
N PRO A 31 7.40 12.68 -6.64
CA PRO A 31 8.26 13.21 -5.59
C PRO A 31 9.59 13.69 -6.15
N ALA A 32 10.20 14.68 -5.48
CA ALA A 32 11.52 15.20 -5.84
C ALA A 32 12.63 14.14 -5.66
N ASN A 33 12.41 13.14 -4.81
CA ASN A 33 13.33 12.05 -4.54
C ASN A 33 12.71 10.69 -4.86
N VAL A 34 13.46 9.85 -5.58
CA VAL A 34 13.09 8.48 -5.93
C VAL A 34 12.89 7.59 -4.69
N GLN A 35 13.61 7.88 -3.59
CA GLN A 35 13.49 7.16 -2.31
C GLN A 35 12.39 7.72 -1.39
N SER A 36 11.53 8.62 -1.90
CA SER A 36 10.43 9.19 -1.14
C SER A 36 9.53 8.09 -0.59
N ALA A 37 8.97 8.31 0.60
CA ALA A 37 7.97 7.42 1.19
C ALA A 37 6.66 7.41 0.38
N THR A 38 6.51 8.30 -0.62
CA THR A 38 5.34 8.36 -1.50
C THR A 38 5.41 7.42 -2.71
N VAL A 39 6.56 6.78 -2.94
CA VAL A 39 6.75 5.77 -3.99
C VAL A 39 6.41 4.40 -3.43
N ILE A 40 5.44 3.70 -4.04
CA ILE A 40 4.99 2.36 -3.63
C ILE A 40 6.10 1.33 -3.88
N GLY A 41 6.78 1.46 -5.02
CA GLY A 41 7.89 0.60 -5.41
C GLY A 41 8.33 0.85 -6.85
N TRP A 42 9.23 0.00 -7.33
CA TRP A 42 9.90 0.15 -8.61
C TRP A 42 9.78 -1.12 -9.46
N LEU A 43 9.69 -0.93 -10.78
CA LEU A 43 9.72 -2.00 -11.76
C LEU A 43 10.86 -1.71 -12.76
N PRO A 44 11.74 -2.68 -13.08
CA PRO A 44 12.77 -2.49 -14.09
C PRO A 44 12.13 -2.28 -15.47
N ALA A 45 12.62 -1.29 -16.23
CA ALA A 45 12.11 -0.99 -17.56
C ALA A 45 12.63 -1.95 -18.65
N ILE A 46 13.63 -2.76 -18.32
CA ILE A 46 14.21 -3.79 -19.20
C ILE A 46 14.11 -5.11 -18.44
N ALA A 47 13.36 -6.05 -18.99
CA ALA A 47 13.38 -7.43 -18.53
C ALA A 47 14.76 -8.02 -18.81
N ASP A 48 15.31 -8.77 -17.86
CA ASP A 48 16.55 -9.51 -18.10
C ASP A 48 16.37 -10.35 -19.37
N ARG A 49 17.41 -10.45 -20.20
CA ARG A 49 17.35 -10.82 -21.65
C ARG A 49 16.83 -12.25 -21.96
N SER A 50 16.18 -12.91 -21.02
CA SER A 50 15.57 -14.23 -21.10
C SER A 50 14.03 -14.25 -20.98
N SER A 51 13.38 -13.13 -20.68
CA SER A 51 11.92 -13.04 -20.57
C SER A 51 11.43 -11.79 -21.28
N ASP A 52 10.43 -11.92 -22.17
CA ASP A 52 9.99 -10.84 -23.07
C ASP A 52 9.32 -9.64 -22.35
N GLU A 53 9.02 -9.73 -21.05
CA GLU A 53 8.33 -8.66 -20.30
C GLU A 53 8.81 -8.61 -18.83
N ALA A 54 8.98 -7.39 -18.29
CA ALA A 54 9.24 -7.18 -16.87
C ALA A 54 7.98 -7.56 -16.10
N GLY A 55 8.06 -8.63 -15.33
CA GLY A 55 6.92 -9.27 -14.70
C GLY A 55 6.66 -8.75 -13.30
N LEU A 56 5.53 -9.18 -12.73
CA LEU A 56 5.16 -8.89 -11.33
C LEU A 56 6.22 -9.30 -10.30
N ASN A 57 7.02 -10.32 -10.63
CA ASN A 57 8.09 -10.84 -9.77
C ASN A 57 9.30 -9.90 -9.67
N ASP A 58 9.44 -8.96 -10.62
CA ASP A 58 10.53 -8.00 -10.66
C ASP A 58 10.20 -6.71 -9.90
N PHE A 59 9.00 -6.63 -9.28
CA PHE A 59 8.57 -5.49 -8.51
C PHE A 59 9.28 -5.41 -7.16
N ILE A 60 9.97 -4.31 -6.91
CA ILE A 60 10.66 -4.04 -5.65
C ILE A 60 9.82 -3.05 -4.84
N GLY A 61 9.23 -3.51 -3.74
CA GLY A 61 8.45 -2.69 -2.84
C GLY A 61 9.30 -1.73 -2.01
N ASN A 62 8.83 -0.50 -1.82
CA ASN A 62 9.49 0.47 -0.97
C ASN A 62 9.11 0.26 0.51
N VAL A 63 10.09 -0.05 1.36
CA VAL A 63 9.87 -0.26 2.79
C VAL A 63 9.35 1.01 3.48
N ARG A 64 9.78 2.20 3.05
CA ARG A 64 9.30 3.47 3.61
C ARG A 64 7.81 3.71 3.32
N PHE A 65 7.37 3.35 2.13
CA PHE A 65 5.94 3.40 1.80
C PHE A 65 5.14 2.40 2.63
N ARG A 66 5.70 1.21 2.90
CA ARG A 66 5.07 0.21 3.78
C ARG A 66 4.78 0.75 5.17
N GLU A 67 5.73 1.46 5.75
CA GLU A 67 5.60 2.07 7.08
C GLU A 67 4.49 3.12 7.07
N VAL A 68 4.50 4.02 6.07
CA VAL A 68 3.46 5.04 5.89
C VAL A 68 2.07 4.43 5.66
N LEU A 69 1.99 3.32 4.91
CA LEU A 69 0.74 2.60 4.68
C LEU A 69 0.16 2.08 6.00
N HIS A 70 0.97 1.42 6.81
CA HIS A 70 0.51 0.88 8.09
C HIS A 70 0.16 1.98 9.10
N GLU A 71 0.93 3.07 9.14
CA GLU A 71 0.60 4.24 9.95
C GLU A 71 -0.75 4.84 9.53
N ALA A 72 -0.98 4.94 8.22
CA ALA A 72 -2.23 5.45 7.67
C ALA A 72 -3.43 4.57 8.04
N ILE A 73 -3.29 3.25 7.89
CA ILE A 73 -4.35 2.30 8.24
C ILE A 73 -4.62 2.35 9.74
N GLN A 74 -3.59 2.29 10.58
CA GLN A 74 -3.73 2.34 12.03
C GLN A 74 -4.41 3.64 12.48
N SER A 75 -4.04 4.77 11.88
CA SER A 75 -4.66 6.07 12.14
C SER A 75 -6.11 6.13 11.68
N ALA A 76 -6.41 5.60 10.49
CA ALA A 76 -7.78 5.56 9.96
C ALA A 76 -8.70 4.65 10.80
N LEU A 77 -8.17 3.55 11.33
CA LEU A 77 -8.91 2.67 12.24
C LEU A 77 -9.17 3.35 13.59
N ARG A 78 -8.20 4.10 14.12
CA ARG A 78 -8.36 4.90 15.34
C ARG A 78 -9.43 5.98 15.17
N ASP A 79 -9.42 6.66 14.03
CA ASP A 79 -10.40 7.72 13.72
C ASP A 79 -11.77 7.14 13.32
N GLY A 80 -11.87 5.82 13.11
CA GLY A 80 -13.07 5.17 12.64
C GLY A 80 -13.51 5.71 11.29
N LEU A 81 -12.62 5.78 10.30
CA LEU A 81 -12.97 6.32 8.98
C LEU A 81 -13.50 5.25 8.01
N ASP A 82 -13.35 3.97 8.34
CA ASP A 82 -13.77 2.87 7.47
C ASP A 82 -15.03 2.15 8.00
N GLU A 83 -16.17 2.46 7.39
CA GLU A 83 -17.47 1.87 7.74
C GLU A 83 -17.51 0.35 7.54
N ILE A 84 -16.74 -0.19 6.58
CA ILE A 84 -16.71 -1.64 6.33
C ILE A 84 -16.10 -2.36 7.53
N GLN A 85 -14.98 -1.86 8.04
CA GLN A 85 -14.29 -2.44 9.20
C GLN A 85 -15.08 -2.17 10.49
N LYS A 86 -15.77 -1.03 10.60
CA LYS A 86 -16.71 -0.77 11.72
C LYS A 86 -17.87 -1.76 11.78
N ASN A 87 -18.42 -2.12 10.63
CA ASN A 87 -19.48 -3.11 10.58
C ASN A 87 -18.95 -4.49 10.96
N GLY A 88 -17.73 -4.83 10.52
CA GLY A 88 -17.04 -6.07 10.90
C GLY A 88 -16.75 -6.20 12.40
N MET A 89 -16.27 -5.14 13.05
CA MET A 89 -16.00 -5.15 14.50
C MET A 89 -17.29 -5.33 15.32
N THR A 90 -18.38 -4.69 14.91
CA THR A 90 -19.68 -4.76 15.61
C THR A 90 -20.25 -6.18 15.61
N GLN A 91 -20.04 -6.92 14.52
CA GLN A 91 -20.44 -8.33 14.42
C GLN A 91 -19.51 -9.28 15.17
N THR A 92 -18.22 -8.97 15.25
CA THR A 92 -17.20 -9.85 15.84
C THR A 92 -17.19 -9.80 17.38
N GLN A 93 -17.51 -8.63 17.95
CA GLN A 93 -17.58 -8.31 19.39
C GLN A 93 -16.26 -8.48 20.18
N GLN A 94 -15.64 -9.66 20.21
CA GLN A 94 -14.39 -9.93 20.92
C GLN A 94 -13.53 -11.01 20.23
N ARG A 95 -12.80 -10.66 19.16
CA ARG A 95 -11.81 -11.53 18.49
C ARG A 95 -10.77 -10.72 17.70
N TRP A 96 -9.75 -11.40 17.20
CA TRP A 96 -8.92 -10.89 16.12
C TRP A 96 -9.74 -10.81 14.82
N MET A 97 -9.64 -9.67 14.15
CA MET A 97 -10.24 -9.40 12.85
C MET A 97 -9.13 -9.14 11.83
N LEU A 98 -9.32 -9.64 10.61
CA LEU A 98 -8.38 -9.43 9.52
C LEU A 98 -8.77 -8.17 8.75
N ILE A 99 -7.79 -7.31 8.49
CA ILE A 99 -7.96 -6.12 7.66
C ILE A 99 -7.59 -6.48 6.23
N HIS A 100 -8.61 -6.44 5.38
CA HIS A 100 -8.48 -6.69 3.95
C HIS A 100 -8.44 -5.38 3.17
N GLY A 101 -7.76 -5.41 2.02
CA GLY A 101 -7.97 -4.41 0.98
C GLY A 101 -9.38 -4.50 0.39
N LYS A 102 -9.67 -3.60 -0.55
CA LYS A 102 -10.87 -3.70 -1.38
C LYS A 102 -10.78 -4.99 -2.20
N PRO A 103 -11.83 -5.83 -2.21
CA PRO A 103 -11.85 -7.04 -3.01
C PRO A 103 -11.57 -6.71 -4.48
N SER A 104 -10.67 -7.46 -5.11
CA SER A 104 -10.54 -7.44 -6.57
C SER A 104 -11.88 -7.88 -7.17
N PHE A 105 -12.21 -7.43 -8.38
CA PHE A 105 -13.49 -7.74 -9.04
C PHE A 105 -13.78 -9.26 -9.15
N LYS A 106 -12.76 -10.10 -8.98
CA LYS A 106 -12.86 -11.57 -8.94
C LYS A 106 -13.35 -12.13 -7.60
N PHE A 107 -13.54 -11.30 -6.56
CA PHE A 107 -14.03 -11.73 -5.26
C PHE A 107 -15.51 -12.10 -5.34
N TRP A 108 -15.77 -13.34 -5.70
CA TRP A 108 -17.04 -13.99 -5.46
C TRP A 108 -17.18 -14.19 -3.93
N PRO A 109 -18.35 -13.90 -3.32
CA PRO A 109 -18.53 -13.88 -1.86
C PRO A 109 -18.26 -15.20 -1.12
N SER A 110 -17.92 -16.28 -1.83
CA SER A 110 -17.61 -17.59 -1.26
C SER A 110 -16.15 -18.04 -1.46
N HIS A 111 -15.25 -17.17 -1.92
CA HIS A 111 -13.83 -17.50 -1.99
C HIS A 111 -13.09 -16.99 -0.74
N PRO A 112 -12.26 -17.82 -0.08
CA PRO A 112 -11.35 -17.34 0.96
C PRO A 112 -10.46 -16.24 0.37
N SER A 113 -10.30 -15.13 1.08
CA SER A 113 -9.27 -14.13 0.72
C SER A 113 -7.91 -14.81 0.71
N ASP A 114 -7.10 -14.56 -0.32
CA ASP A 114 -5.75 -15.08 -0.35
C ASP A 114 -4.92 -14.41 0.76
N PRO A 115 -3.91 -15.10 1.34
CA PRO A 115 -3.06 -14.54 2.38
C PRO A 115 -2.32 -13.26 1.94
N GLU A 116 -2.21 -13.06 0.63
CA GLU A 116 -1.61 -11.89 -0.01
C GLU A 116 -2.53 -10.65 0.04
N ASP A 117 -3.84 -10.83 0.25
CA ASP A 117 -4.84 -9.75 0.36
C ASP A 117 -5.02 -9.22 1.80
N ILE A 118 -4.41 -9.90 2.77
CA ILE A 118 -4.51 -9.59 4.20
C ILE A 118 -3.40 -8.59 4.56
N ILE A 119 -3.78 -7.34 4.80
CA ILE A 119 -2.82 -6.26 5.06
C ILE A 119 -2.31 -6.33 6.51
N ALA A 120 -3.22 -6.59 7.44
CA ALA A 120 -2.92 -6.66 8.86
C ALA A 120 -4.01 -7.42 9.60
N SER A 121 -3.75 -7.75 10.86
CA SER A 121 -4.80 -8.14 11.79
C SER A 121 -4.94 -7.11 12.89
N VAL A 122 -6.14 -7.03 13.48
CA VAL A 122 -6.44 -6.14 14.59
C VAL A 122 -7.20 -6.86 15.67
N ARG A 123 -6.98 -6.48 16.92
CA ARG A 123 -7.77 -6.98 18.03
C ARG A 123 -9.02 -6.13 18.19
N VAL A 124 -10.18 -6.79 18.27
CA VAL A 124 -11.45 -6.15 18.61
C VAL A 124 -11.80 -6.55 20.04
N GLU A 125 -12.06 -5.56 20.88
CA GLU A 125 -12.54 -5.74 22.26
C GLU A 125 -13.79 -4.89 22.47
N GLU A 126 -14.85 -5.50 22.98
CA GLU A 126 -16.13 -4.83 23.27
C GLU A 126 -16.72 -4.08 22.05
N GLY A 127 -16.49 -4.60 20.85
CA GLY A 127 -16.93 -3.98 19.60
C GLY A 127 -16.10 -2.75 19.17
N MET A 128 -14.98 -2.47 19.84
CA MET A 128 -14.03 -1.43 19.45
C MET A 128 -12.74 -2.05 18.90
N ILE A 129 -12.24 -1.49 17.80
CA ILE A 129 -10.92 -1.85 17.28
C ILE A 129 -9.86 -1.25 18.21
N MET A 130 -8.89 -2.06 18.63
CA MET A 130 -7.74 -1.61 19.39
C MET A 130 -6.60 -1.27 18.42
N PRO A 131 -6.41 0.01 18.04
CA PRO A 131 -5.38 0.40 17.09
C PRO A 131 -3.97 0.14 17.64
N GLU A 132 -3.80 0.06 18.96
CA GLU A 132 -2.53 -0.31 19.60
C GLU A 132 -2.15 -1.78 19.35
N ALA A 133 -3.14 -2.64 19.11
CA ALA A 133 -2.97 -4.05 18.80
C ALA A 133 -3.12 -4.29 17.28
N TYR A 134 -2.27 -3.60 16.51
CA TYR A 134 -2.17 -3.70 15.05
C TYR A 134 -0.83 -4.37 14.66
N PRO A 135 -0.78 -5.71 14.56
CA PRO A 135 0.35 -6.39 13.91
C PRO A 135 0.21 -6.32 12.38
N PRO A 136 1.15 -5.66 11.66
CA PRO A 136 1.19 -5.71 10.21
C PRO A 136 1.52 -7.13 9.73
N MET A 137 0.87 -7.60 8.65
CA MET A 137 1.23 -8.88 8.04
C MET A 137 2.48 -8.73 7.18
N PRO A 138 3.46 -9.64 7.26
CA PRO A 138 4.63 -9.60 6.38
C PRO A 138 4.38 -10.15 4.97
N SER A 139 3.27 -10.88 4.76
CA SER A 139 3.03 -11.68 3.54
C SER A 139 2.25 -10.97 2.44
N TYR A 140 1.73 -9.75 2.65
CA TYR A 140 0.95 -9.09 1.61
C TYR A 140 1.85 -8.48 0.53
N ARG A 141 1.36 -8.47 -0.72
CA ARG A 141 2.03 -7.84 -1.86
C ARG A 141 1.36 -6.51 -2.21
N PHE A 142 2.19 -5.51 -2.49
CA PHE A 142 1.71 -4.22 -3.01
C PHE A 142 1.15 -4.33 -4.43
N CYS A 143 1.64 -5.28 -5.21
CA CYS A 143 1.23 -5.55 -6.57
C CYS A 143 1.01 -7.05 -6.71
N THR A 144 -0.19 -7.44 -7.10
CA THR A 144 -0.55 -8.83 -7.45
C THR A 144 -0.86 -8.93 -8.94
N SER A 145 -1.16 -10.12 -9.45
CA SER A 145 -1.61 -10.30 -10.84
C SER A 145 -2.91 -9.56 -11.15
N ASP A 146 -3.67 -9.19 -10.12
CA ASP A 146 -4.89 -8.41 -10.23
C ASP A 146 -4.64 -6.89 -10.16
N GLY A 147 -3.38 -6.48 -9.97
CA GLY A 147 -2.94 -5.09 -9.98
C GLY A 147 -2.44 -4.63 -8.61
N VAL A 148 -2.37 -3.30 -8.47
CA VAL A 148 -1.91 -2.65 -7.24
C VAL A 148 -2.97 -2.80 -6.15
N ILE A 149 -2.51 -2.96 -4.91
CA ILE A 149 -3.38 -3.02 -3.74
C ILE A 149 -4.40 -1.88 -3.73
N GLN A 150 -5.66 -2.24 -3.54
CA GLN A 150 -6.74 -1.28 -3.41
C GLN A 150 -7.19 -1.23 -1.96
N LEU A 151 -7.34 -0.03 -1.41
CA LEU A 151 -7.91 0.17 -0.08
C LEU A 151 -9.40 0.53 -0.18
N THR A 152 -10.13 0.29 0.92
CA THR A 152 -11.47 0.85 1.12
C THR A 152 -11.42 2.37 1.14
N GLU A 153 -12.53 3.04 0.86
CA GLU A 153 -12.55 4.49 0.65
C GLU A 153 -12.00 5.28 1.85
N GLY A 154 -12.40 4.90 3.08
CA GLY A 154 -11.94 5.56 4.30
C GLY A 154 -10.43 5.41 4.53
N LEU A 155 -9.89 4.21 4.31
CA LEU A 155 -8.46 3.95 4.42
C LEU A 155 -7.67 4.68 3.30
N ALA A 156 -8.19 4.66 2.07
CA ALA A 156 -7.59 5.34 0.92
C ALA A 156 -7.52 6.86 1.12
N GLN A 157 -8.57 7.45 1.68
CA GLN A 157 -8.60 8.88 1.99
C GLN A 157 -7.51 9.24 2.99
N LYS A 158 -7.40 8.50 4.09
CA LYS A 158 -6.39 8.78 5.13
C LYS A 158 -4.97 8.60 4.60
N LEU A 159 -4.73 7.54 3.81
CA LEU A 159 -3.46 7.33 3.15
C LEU A 159 -3.10 8.51 2.25
N ARG A 160 -4.04 8.99 1.44
CA ARG A 160 -3.82 10.15 0.55
C ARG A 160 -3.46 11.41 1.34
N GLU A 161 -4.13 11.67 2.46
CA GLU A 161 -3.81 12.81 3.32
C GLU A 161 -2.37 12.73 3.86
N ILE A 162 -1.94 11.56 4.32
CA ILE A 162 -0.59 11.36 4.84
C ILE A 162 0.45 11.46 3.73
N LEU A 163 0.17 10.88 2.55
CA LEU A 163 1.06 10.97 1.39
C LEU A 163 1.23 12.42 0.92
N HIS A 164 0.16 13.22 0.88
CA HIS A 164 0.28 14.66 0.56
C HIS A 164 1.07 15.44 1.60
N LYS A 165 0.92 15.11 2.89
CA LYS A 165 1.72 15.72 3.95
C LYS A 165 3.20 15.35 3.83
N ALA A 166 3.50 14.09 3.56
CA ALA A 166 4.86 13.61 3.34
C ALA A 166 5.48 14.31 2.12
N LEU A 167 4.74 14.42 1.01
CA LEU A 167 5.21 15.13 -0.18
C LEU A 167 5.47 16.62 0.10
N ALA A 168 4.57 17.30 0.83
CA ALA A 168 4.75 18.70 1.19
C ALA A 168 5.93 18.94 2.15
N ALA A 169 6.18 17.98 3.05
CA ALA A 169 7.35 18.01 3.94
C ALA A 169 8.66 17.79 3.19
N GLU A 170 8.66 16.96 2.14
CA GLU A 170 9.82 16.77 1.26
C GLU A 170 10.05 17.95 0.31
N ASP A 171 8.96 18.59 -0.17
CA ASP A 171 9.01 19.79 -1.02
C ASP A 171 9.36 21.07 -0.24
N SER A 172 9.15 21.10 1.08
CA SER A 172 9.66 22.18 1.93
C SER A 172 11.11 21.87 2.29
N PRO A 173 12.10 22.51 1.65
CA PRO A 173 13.46 22.39 2.13
C PRO A 173 13.47 22.90 3.57
N ALA A 174 13.92 22.07 4.51
CA ALA A 174 14.29 22.54 5.83
C ALA A 174 15.27 23.70 5.65
N ASN A 175 14.86 24.88 6.11
CA ASN A 175 15.67 26.09 6.14
C ASN A 175 16.86 25.92 7.10
#